data_AF-A0A9E0IQM1-F1
#
_entry.id   AF-A0A9E0IQM1-F1
#
_cell.length_a   1.000
_cell.length_b   1.000
_cell.length_c   1.000
_cell.angle_alpha   90.00
_cell.angle_beta   90.00
_cell.angle_gamma   90.00
#
_symmetry.space_group_name_H-M   'P 1'
#
loop_
_entity.id
_entity.type
_entity.pdbx_description
1 polymer ?
#
loop_
_entity_poly.entity_id
_entity_poly.type
_entity_poly.pdbx_seq_one_letter_code
_entity_poly.pdbx_strand_id
1 'polypeptide(L)'
;MRLNLPVLASLLATLALAPSLAAAKSYTDNDAQVTQDCASDPEASVDGNNITLTLVGACSTISVNGNNITVRAESIKALAVMGNDNKAYVVAAGSVSVMGNGNTVRYGKGLGKAKKPKVRNLGSKNSVKKGKE
;
A
#
# COMPACT_ATOMS: atom_id res chain seq x y z
N MET A 1 59.99 -25.01 32.33
CA MET A 1 59.30 -23.84 32.90
C MET A 1 58.35 -23.33 31.83
N ARG A 2 57.03 -23.46 32.05
CA ARG A 2 55.98 -23.06 31.08
C ARG A 2 55.74 -21.54 31.20
N LEU A 3 55.72 -20.79 30.11
CA LEU A 3 55.19 -19.42 30.09
C LEU A 3 54.07 -19.30 29.03
N ASN A 4 52.99 -18.67 29.47
CA ASN A 4 51.65 -18.66 28.88
C ASN A 4 51.49 -17.70 27.69
N LEU A 5 50.61 -18.10 26.75
CA LEU A 5 50.04 -17.28 25.69
C LEU A 5 49.09 -16.21 26.26
N PRO A 6 49.12 -14.94 25.78
CA PRO A 6 47.99 -14.04 25.94
C PRO A 6 46.94 -14.29 24.85
N VAL A 7 45.74 -14.65 25.30
CA VAL A 7 44.55 -14.87 24.48
C VAL A 7 44.09 -13.54 23.86
N LEU A 8 44.02 -13.49 22.52
CA LEU A 8 43.35 -12.42 21.77
C LEU A 8 41.86 -12.42 22.10
N ALA A 9 41.39 -11.39 22.80
CA ALA A 9 39.97 -11.14 22.99
C ALA A 9 39.42 -10.40 21.75
N SER A 10 38.92 -11.15 20.77
CA SER A 10 38.21 -10.60 19.61
C SER A 10 36.81 -10.14 20.01
N LEU A 11 36.62 -8.82 20.06
CA LEU A 11 35.32 -8.17 20.26
C LEU A 11 34.53 -8.19 18.94
N LEU A 12 33.63 -9.17 18.76
CA LEU A 12 32.67 -9.16 17.65
C LEU A 12 31.55 -8.16 17.97
N ALA A 13 31.63 -6.97 17.36
CA ALA A 13 30.51 -6.03 17.32
C ALA A 13 29.45 -6.54 16.32
N THR A 14 28.37 -7.14 16.82
CA THR A 14 27.20 -7.50 16.02
C THR A 14 26.45 -6.23 15.60
N LEU A 15 26.64 -5.81 14.35
CA LEU A 15 25.87 -4.73 13.74
C LEU A 15 24.44 -5.23 13.49
N ALA A 16 23.48 -4.83 14.33
CA ALA A 16 22.08 -5.13 14.11
C ALA A 16 21.59 -4.34 12.89
N LEU A 17 21.31 -5.03 11.77
CA LEU A 17 20.57 -4.45 10.66
C LEU A 17 19.14 -4.19 11.14
N ALA A 18 18.86 -2.96 11.56
CA ALA A 18 17.49 -2.53 11.76
C ALA A 18 16.81 -2.49 10.38
N PRO A 19 15.65 -3.13 10.19
CA PRO A 19 14.90 -2.96 8.95
C PRO A 19 14.55 -1.47 8.78
N SER A 20 15.01 -0.86 7.69
CA SER A 20 14.64 0.52 7.37
C SER A 20 13.16 0.55 7.02
N LEU A 21 12.36 1.17 7.90
CA LEU A 21 11.01 1.58 7.59
C LEU A 21 11.09 2.64 6.49
N ALA A 22 11.00 2.22 5.23
CA ALA A 22 10.83 3.15 4.12
C ALA A 22 9.51 3.89 4.37
N ALA A 23 9.58 5.22 4.50
CA ALA A 23 8.38 6.04 4.64
C ALA A 23 7.53 5.90 3.38
N ALA A 24 6.20 5.78 3.54
CA ALA A 24 5.28 5.75 2.42
C ALA A 24 5.46 6.99 1.54
N LYS A 25 5.48 6.79 0.21
CA LYS A 25 5.55 7.89 -0.74
C LYS A 25 4.26 8.70 -0.68
N SER A 26 4.37 10.02 -0.52
CA SER A 26 3.21 10.89 -0.34
C SER A 26 2.93 11.69 -1.59
N TYR A 27 1.65 11.76 -1.97
CA TYR A 27 1.15 12.55 -3.09
C TYR A 27 0.13 13.56 -2.58
N THR A 28 0.52 14.83 -2.53
CA THR A 28 -0.30 15.93 -1.99
C THR A 28 -0.75 16.95 -3.03
N ASP A 29 -0.19 16.88 -4.24
CA ASP A 29 -0.47 17.83 -5.31
C ASP A 29 -1.81 17.49 -5.96
N ASN A 30 -2.74 18.45 -5.94
CA ASN A 30 -4.02 18.28 -6.61
C ASN A 30 -3.84 18.19 -8.13
N ASP A 31 -4.80 17.54 -8.80
CA ASP A 31 -4.87 17.42 -10.26
C ASP A 31 -3.66 16.68 -10.88
N ALA A 32 -2.90 15.96 -10.06
CA ALA A 32 -1.72 15.24 -10.49
C ALA A 32 -2.05 13.92 -11.19
N GLN A 33 -1.18 13.51 -12.12
CA GLN A 33 -1.16 12.18 -12.70
C GLN A 33 0.19 11.54 -12.42
N VAL A 34 0.20 10.42 -11.70
CA VAL A 34 1.41 9.82 -11.19
C VAL A 34 1.44 8.32 -11.43
N THR A 35 2.63 7.80 -11.71
CA THR A 35 2.92 6.37 -11.74
C THR A 35 3.95 6.03 -10.66
N GLN A 36 3.68 4.99 -9.87
CA GLN A 36 4.58 4.46 -8.85
C GLN A 36 4.91 3.00 -9.13
N ASP A 37 6.20 2.67 -9.05
CA ASP A 37 6.69 1.29 -9.05
C ASP A 37 6.71 0.75 -7.61
N CYS A 38 5.83 -0.20 -7.32
CA CYS A 38 5.72 -0.82 -6.01
C CYS A 38 6.81 -1.85 -5.69
N ALA A 39 7.67 -2.20 -6.65
CA ALA A 39 8.87 -2.98 -6.36
C ALA A 39 9.89 -2.15 -5.55
N SER A 40 9.97 -0.85 -5.84
CA SER A 40 10.88 0.08 -5.18
C SER A 40 10.21 0.79 -4.00
N ASP A 41 8.99 1.28 -4.22
CA ASP A 41 8.20 2.02 -3.24
C ASP A 41 6.90 1.23 -2.96
N PRO A 42 6.87 0.24 -2.06
CA PRO A 42 5.70 -0.63 -1.89
C PRO A 42 4.51 0.05 -1.21
N GLU A 43 4.67 1.27 -0.70
CA GLU A 43 3.65 2.00 0.04
C GLU A 43 3.41 3.40 -0.53
N ALA A 44 2.15 3.84 -0.51
CA ALA A 44 1.76 5.17 -0.95
C ALA A 44 0.68 5.78 -0.05
N SER A 45 0.79 7.07 0.21
CA SER A 45 -0.29 7.92 0.74
C SER A 45 -0.69 8.93 -0.33
N VAL A 46 -1.97 9.01 -0.64
CA VAL A 46 -2.54 10.00 -1.55
C VAL A 46 -3.43 10.90 -0.73
N ASP A 47 -2.98 12.13 -0.50
CA ASP A 47 -3.62 13.12 0.35
C ASP A 47 -3.89 14.40 -0.47
N GLY A 48 -4.94 14.38 -1.29
CA GLY A 48 -5.23 15.47 -2.23
C GLY A 48 -6.54 15.26 -2.99
N ASN A 49 -6.73 15.98 -4.10
CA ASN A 49 -7.95 15.93 -4.89
C ASN A 49 -7.65 15.80 -6.38
N ASN A 50 -8.54 15.14 -7.11
CA ASN A 50 -8.44 14.95 -8.57
C ASN A 50 -7.15 14.25 -9.03
N ILE A 51 -6.57 13.40 -8.20
CA ILE A 51 -5.33 12.70 -8.52
C ILE A 51 -5.63 11.41 -9.28
N THR A 52 -4.84 11.09 -10.30
CA THR A 52 -4.80 9.76 -10.90
C THR A 52 -3.48 9.07 -10.57
N LEU A 53 -3.55 7.97 -9.82
CA LEU A 53 -2.40 7.17 -9.41
C LEU A 53 -2.43 5.80 -10.09
N THR A 54 -1.38 5.48 -10.83
CA THR A 54 -1.14 4.15 -11.40
C THR A 54 -0.03 3.44 -10.63
N LEU A 55 -0.35 2.27 -10.09
CA LEU A 55 0.55 1.46 -9.28
C LEU A 55 0.96 0.22 -10.06
N VAL A 56 2.25 0.08 -10.32
CA VAL A 56 2.85 -1.03 -11.06
C VAL A 56 3.45 -2.03 -10.08
N GLY A 57 3.19 -3.32 -10.27
CA GLY A 57 3.69 -4.38 -9.40
C GLY A 57 2.87 -4.60 -8.12
N ALA A 58 3.53 -5.17 -7.11
CA ALA A 58 2.89 -5.60 -5.87
C ALA A 58 3.07 -4.58 -4.76
N CYS A 59 2.00 -3.86 -4.43
CA CYS A 59 2.02 -2.88 -3.35
C CYS A 59 1.59 -3.51 -2.01
N SER A 60 2.23 -3.04 -0.94
CA SER A 60 1.89 -3.40 0.43
C SER A 60 0.68 -2.60 0.91
N THR A 61 0.86 -1.30 1.11
CA THR A 61 -0.13 -0.45 1.79
C THR A 61 -0.41 0.80 0.95
N ILE A 62 -1.67 1.00 0.57
CA ILE A 62 -2.10 2.19 -0.17
C ILE A 62 -3.19 2.89 0.63
N SER A 63 -2.95 4.14 1.00
CA SER A 63 -3.91 5.02 1.65
C SER A 63 -4.37 6.08 0.66
N VAL A 64 -5.67 6.20 0.47
CA VAL A 64 -6.31 7.22 -0.37
C VAL A 64 -7.16 8.08 0.53
N ASN A 65 -6.88 9.37 0.59
CA ASN A 65 -7.55 10.34 1.42
C ASN A 65 -7.80 11.62 0.63
N GLY A 66 -9.06 11.90 0.35
CA GLY A 66 -9.46 13.10 -0.38
C GLY A 66 -10.63 12.85 -1.30
N ASN A 67 -10.71 13.61 -2.39
CA ASN A 67 -11.86 13.57 -3.28
C ASN A 67 -11.47 13.36 -4.74
N ASN A 68 -12.30 12.62 -5.47
CA ASN A 68 -12.14 12.37 -6.90
C ASN A 68 -10.79 11.73 -7.29
N ILE A 69 -10.19 10.95 -6.39
CA ILE A 69 -8.95 10.23 -6.67
C ILE A 69 -9.26 8.95 -7.46
N THR A 70 -8.49 8.69 -8.52
CA THR A 70 -8.53 7.43 -9.27
C THR A 70 -7.25 6.63 -9.03
N VAL A 71 -7.37 5.41 -8.49
CA VAL A 71 -6.27 4.46 -8.31
C VAL A 71 -6.45 3.28 -9.26
N ARG A 72 -5.39 2.91 -9.97
CA ARG A 72 -5.29 1.67 -10.76
C ARG A 72 -4.10 0.85 -10.27
N ALA A 73 -4.29 -0.42 -10.00
CA ALA A 73 -3.24 -1.27 -9.42
C ALA A 73 -3.33 -2.73 -9.85
N GLU A 74 -2.18 -3.35 -10.06
CA GLU A 74 -2.10 -4.80 -10.29
C GLU A 74 -2.42 -5.58 -9.01
N SER A 75 -1.71 -5.28 -7.91
CA SER A 75 -2.05 -5.90 -6.63
C SER A 75 -1.74 -5.03 -5.43
N ILE A 76 -2.63 -5.09 -4.44
CA ILE A 76 -2.51 -4.35 -3.19
C ILE A 76 -2.84 -5.30 -2.02
N LYS A 77 -1.95 -5.38 -1.04
CA LYS A 77 -2.20 -6.17 0.18
C LYS A 77 -3.23 -5.48 1.09
N ALA A 78 -3.10 -4.18 1.32
CA ALA A 78 -4.05 -3.38 2.09
C ALA A 78 -4.36 -2.05 1.40
N LEU A 79 -5.63 -1.85 1.07
CA LEU A 79 -6.15 -0.61 0.51
C LEU A 79 -7.09 0.06 1.52
N ALA A 80 -6.80 1.31 1.86
CA ALA A 80 -7.70 2.20 2.59
C ALA A 80 -8.16 3.33 1.67
N VAL A 81 -9.47 3.53 1.56
CA VAL A 81 -10.08 4.62 0.79
C VAL A 81 -10.92 5.45 1.75
N MET A 82 -10.61 6.73 1.84
CA MET A 82 -11.23 7.73 2.72
C MET A 82 -11.58 8.97 1.90
N GLY A 83 -12.60 9.72 2.34
CA GLY A 83 -13.11 10.88 1.63
C GLY A 83 -14.23 10.53 0.65
N ASN A 84 -14.35 11.25 -0.47
CA ASN A 84 -15.53 11.18 -1.33
C ASN A 84 -15.25 10.89 -2.79
N ASP A 85 -16.15 10.13 -3.42
CA ASP A 85 -16.18 9.91 -4.87
C ASP A 85 -14.87 9.38 -5.47
N ASN A 86 -14.06 8.70 -4.65
CA ASN A 86 -12.83 8.07 -5.11
C ASN A 86 -13.12 6.76 -5.84
N LYS A 87 -12.27 6.42 -6.80
CA LYS A 87 -12.37 5.22 -7.63
C LYS A 87 -11.09 4.40 -7.49
N ALA A 88 -11.21 3.14 -7.10
CA ALA A 88 -10.07 2.22 -7.07
C ALA A 88 -10.36 0.98 -7.91
N TYR A 89 -9.46 0.67 -8.84
CA TYR A 89 -9.49 -0.51 -9.70
C TYR A 89 -8.26 -1.36 -9.38
N VAL A 90 -8.47 -2.57 -8.85
CA VAL A 90 -7.38 -3.41 -8.34
C VAL A 90 -7.52 -4.83 -8.87
N VAL A 91 -6.55 -5.33 -9.62
CA VAL A 91 -6.64 -6.69 -10.18
C VAL A 91 -6.67 -7.74 -9.06
N ALA A 92 -5.82 -7.63 -8.04
CA ALA A 92 -5.85 -8.49 -6.86
C ALA A 92 -5.72 -7.71 -5.53
N ALA A 93 -6.66 -7.91 -4.61
CA ALA A 93 -6.66 -7.21 -3.32
C ALA A 93 -6.63 -8.18 -2.13
N GLY A 94 -5.84 -7.86 -1.10
CA GLY A 94 -5.83 -8.61 0.16
C GLY A 94 -6.95 -8.14 1.10
N SER A 95 -6.94 -6.85 1.42
CA SER A 95 -7.94 -6.19 2.23
C SER A 95 -8.31 -4.82 1.67
N VAL A 96 -9.56 -4.44 1.84
CA VAL A 96 -10.13 -3.16 1.39
C VAL A 96 -10.95 -2.57 2.52
N SER A 97 -10.58 -1.37 2.96
CA SER A 97 -11.35 -0.56 3.89
C SER A 97 -11.84 0.69 3.18
N VAL A 98 -13.14 0.93 3.19
CA VAL A 98 -13.75 2.12 2.59
C VAL A 98 -14.49 2.90 3.66
N MET A 99 -14.07 4.14 3.85
CA MET A 99 -14.67 5.13 4.73
C MET A 99 -15.03 6.36 3.90
N GLY A 100 -15.98 7.16 4.36
CA GLY A 100 -16.50 8.31 3.60
C GLY A 100 -17.66 7.95 2.67
N ASN A 101 -17.87 8.70 1.58
CA ASN A 101 -19.11 8.65 0.82
C ASN A 101 -18.92 8.55 -0.70
N GLY A 102 -19.74 7.74 -1.37
CA GLY A 102 -19.76 7.66 -2.85
C GLY A 102 -18.55 6.97 -3.49
N ASN A 103 -17.68 6.34 -2.71
CA ASN A 103 -16.48 5.69 -3.23
C ASN A 103 -16.82 4.41 -4.00
N THR A 104 -16.11 4.18 -5.10
CA THR A 104 -16.24 2.97 -5.93
C THR A 104 -14.95 2.17 -5.88
N VAL A 105 -15.02 0.92 -5.44
CA VAL A 105 -13.89 -0.02 -5.50
C VAL A 105 -14.28 -1.24 -6.33
N ARG A 106 -13.50 -1.51 -7.37
CA ARG A 106 -13.59 -2.72 -8.19
C ARG A 106 -12.35 -3.57 -7.99
N TYR A 107 -12.55 -4.85 -7.68
CA TYR A 107 -11.46 -5.80 -7.56
C TYR A 107 -11.65 -7.04 -8.44
N GLY A 108 -10.55 -7.57 -8.98
CA GLY A 108 -10.58 -8.78 -9.80
C GLY A 108 -10.68 -10.05 -8.96
N LYS A 109 -9.75 -10.25 -8.02
CA LYS A 109 -9.67 -11.42 -7.12
C LYS A 109 -9.10 -11.08 -5.75
N GLY A 110 -9.13 -12.04 -4.83
CA GLY A 110 -8.38 -11.96 -3.58
C GLY A 110 -6.88 -12.19 -3.82
N LEU A 111 -6.04 -11.65 -2.93
CA LEU A 111 -4.59 -11.83 -2.99
C LEU A 111 -4.19 -13.26 -2.58
N GLY A 112 -3.14 -13.79 -3.21
CA GLY A 112 -2.65 -15.15 -2.96
C GLY A 112 -3.69 -16.22 -3.33
N LYS A 113 -3.99 -17.13 -2.40
CA LYS A 113 -4.98 -18.21 -2.59
C LYS A 113 -6.43 -17.77 -2.27
N ALA A 114 -6.63 -16.53 -1.83
CA ALA A 114 -7.96 -16.05 -1.44
C ALA A 114 -8.85 -15.80 -2.66
N LYS A 115 -10.11 -16.24 -2.61
CA LYS A 115 -11.09 -15.98 -3.70
C LYS A 115 -11.57 -14.51 -3.72
N LYS A 116 -11.56 -13.83 -2.56
CA LYS A 116 -12.00 -12.45 -2.38
C LYS A 116 -11.17 -11.73 -1.29
N PRO A 117 -11.02 -10.40 -1.35
CA PRO A 117 -10.42 -9.62 -0.27
C PRO A 117 -11.29 -9.62 0.99
N LYS A 118 -10.67 -9.27 2.12
CA LYS A 118 -11.40 -8.85 3.33
C LYS A 118 -11.91 -7.43 3.12
N VAL A 119 -13.23 -7.22 3.13
CA VAL A 119 -13.84 -5.91 2.87
C VAL A 119 -14.47 -5.35 4.15
N ARG A 120 -14.16 -4.10 4.47
CA ARG A 120 -14.88 -3.28 5.45
C ARG A 120 -15.39 -2.03 4.75
N ASN A 121 -16.71 -1.87 4.69
CA ASN A 121 -17.34 -0.69 4.13
C ASN A 121 -18.08 0.03 5.26
N LEU A 122 -17.44 1.04 5.83
CA LEU A 122 -17.89 1.74 7.04
C LEU A 122 -18.57 3.08 6.72
N GLY A 123 -18.53 3.50 5.45
CA GLY A 123 -19.11 4.75 4.99
C GLY A 123 -20.48 4.60 4.33
N SER A 124 -20.94 5.66 3.67
CA SER A 124 -22.26 5.73 3.03
C SER A 124 -22.15 5.68 1.50
N LYS A 125 -23.14 5.08 0.82
CA LYS A 125 -23.24 5.05 -0.65
C LYS A 125 -21.99 4.53 -1.39
N ASN A 126 -21.11 3.80 -0.71
CA ASN A 126 -19.94 3.21 -1.33
C ASN A 126 -20.31 1.91 -2.07
N SER A 127 -19.69 1.68 -3.23
CA SER A 127 -19.87 0.47 -4.03
C SER A 127 -18.56 -0.31 -4.10
N VAL A 128 -18.47 -1.42 -3.36
CA VAL A 128 -17.33 -2.35 -3.41
C VAL A 128 -17.75 -3.64 -4.10
N LYS A 129 -17.28 -3.88 -5.33
CA LYS A 129 -17.75 -4.98 -6.18
C LYS A 129 -16.59 -5.74 -6.82
N LYS A 130 -16.79 -7.04 -7.04
CA LYS A 130 -15.93 -7.79 -7.96
C LYS A 130 -16.23 -7.36 -9.39
N GLY A 131 -15.21 -7.08 -10.18
CA GLY A 131 -15.35 -6.70 -11.59
C GLY A 131 -14.00 -6.61 -12.28
N LYS A 132 -13.95 -6.98 -13.56
CA LYS A 132 -12.78 -6.70 -14.39
C LYS A 132 -12.64 -5.18 -14.57
N GLU A 133 -11.40 -4.73 -14.52
CA GLU A 133 -10.98 -3.48 -15.16
C GLU A 133 -11.03 -3.65 -16.67
#